data_AF-A0AAV9LIE2-F1
#
_entry.id   AF-A0AAV9LIE2-F1
#
_cell.length_a   1.000
_cell.length_b   1.000
_cell.length_c   1.000
_cell.angle_alpha   90.00
_cell.angle_beta   90.00
_cell.angle_gamma   90.00
#
_symmetry.space_group_name_H-M   'P 1'
#
loop_
_entity.id
_entity.type
_entity.pdbx_description
1 polymer ?
#
loop_
_entity_poly.entity_id
_entity_poly.type
_entity_poly.pdbx_seq_one_letter_code
_entity_poly.pdbx_strand_id
1 'polypeptide(L)'
;MPLLNLCSNLTSLVKLRVYFVKELTCLPDEMLRNNVSLQHLWVSVCGEFREFPQSLYNLCSLKSLMINSCTNFSSFPVPSGENYLTSLQCFHLYNCDGLTSLPSGILEHCHSLESLRVYYNNNLVSFPLHVGEMTSLSCLGLSHCPNLISVPTGGLHRITGVRRLEIGPFSEMVDFEEFQLIFNGIQSLHTLEVWGHLHWDSLPYQLMQLSDLTEIKIYGFGIEALPHRFGDLTSLERLTLVRCKRLQYLDFLDAMPKLRYL
;
A
#
# COMPACT_ATOMS: atom_id res chain seq x y z
N MET A 1 25.69 16.57 10.56
CA MET A 1 24.30 16.37 10.09
C MET A 1 23.74 17.69 9.59
N PRO A 2 23.43 17.83 8.30
CA PRO A 2 23.04 19.10 7.68
C PRO A 2 21.75 19.73 8.25
N LEU A 3 20.88 18.96 8.89
CA LEU A 3 19.60 19.45 9.45
C LEU A 3 19.67 19.89 10.92
N LEU A 4 20.74 19.57 11.66
CA LEU A 4 20.81 19.78 13.11
C LEU A 4 20.76 21.26 13.50
N ASN A 5 21.35 22.13 12.68
CA ASN A 5 21.42 23.58 12.94
C ASN A 5 20.18 24.36 12.45
N LEU A 6 19.35 23.76 11.59
CA LEU A 6 18.22 24.46 10.95
C LEU A 6 16.95 24.45 11.82
N CYS A 7 16.83 23.51 12.76
CA CYS A 7 15.52 23.09 13.27
C CYS A 7 15.32 23.16 14.79
N SER A 8 16.35 23.50 15.57
CA SER A 8 16.21 23.59 17.04
C SER A 8 15.24 24.70 17.49
N ASN A 9 15.03 25.73 16.67
CA ASN A 9 14.15 26.87 17.00
C ASN A 9 12.76 26.83 16.32
N LEU A 10 12.49 25.83 15.48
CA LEU A 10 11.20 25.72 14.78
C LEU A 10 10.22 24.94 15.65
N THR A 11 9.08 25.56 15.98
CA THR A 11 8.03 24.95 16.83
C THR A 11 6.64 24.94 16.20
N SER A 12 6.50 25.52 15.01
CA SER A 12 5.22 25.76 14.33
C SER A 12 5.09 25.06 12.98
N LEU A 13 5.97 24.10 12.67
CA LEU A 13 5.92 23.40 11.40
C LEU A 13 4.63 22.58 11.30
N VAL A 14 3.89 22.82 10.21
CA VAL A 14 2.73 21.98 9.80
C VAL A 14 3.15 20.96 8.75
N LYS A 15 4.21 21.26 7.99
CA LYS A 15 4.68 20.41 6.89
C LYS A 15 6.19 20.43 6.79
N LEU A 16 6.79 19.25 6.76
CA LEU A 16 8.22 19.04 6.58
C LEU A 16 8.43 18.12 5.38
N ARG A 17 9.21 18.61 4.41
CA ARG A 17 9.67 17.84 3.26
C ARG A 17 11.18 17.84 3.26
N VAL A 18 11.77 16.65 3.25
CA VAL A 18 13.21 16.44 3.18
C VAL A 18 13.50 15.71 1.88
N TYR A 19 14.20 16.39 0.97
CA TYR A 19 14.43 15.90 -0.38
C TYR A 19 15.91 15.98 -0.72
N PHE A 20 16.48 14.90 -1.26
CA PHE A 20 17.82 14.86 -1.83
C PHE A 20 18.95 15.23 -0.85
N VAL A 21 18.81 14.85 0.43
CA VAL A 21 19.83 15.12 1.46
C VAL A 21 20.78 13.94 1.57
N LYS A 22 21.95 14.07 0.94
CA LYS A 22 22.93 12.97 0.75
C LYS A 22 23.39 12.31 2.05
N GLU A 23 23.65 13.09 3.09
CA GLU A 23 24.23 12.61 4.37
C GLU A 23 23.19 12.48 5.49
N LEU A 24 21.91 12.46 5.14
CA LEU A 24 20.85 12.35 6.14
C LEU A 24 20.73 10.90 6.58
N THR A 25 21.24 10.56 7.76
CA THR A 25 21.06 9.22 8.33
C THR A 25 19.81 9.09 9.19
N CYS A 26 19.39 10.17 9.86
CA CYS A 26 18.19 10.26 10.70
C CYS A 26 17.75 11.73 10.79
N LEU A 27 16.46 11.97 11.06
CA LEU A 27 15.97 13.33 11.36
C LEU A 27 16.37 13.72 12.79
N PRO A 28 16.73 14.99 13.07
CA PRO A 28 17.04 15.43 14.43
C PRO A 28 15.86 15.18 15.39
N ASP A 29 16.10 14.53 16.52
CA ASP A 29 15.05 14.20 17.50
C ASP A 29 14.36 15.45 18.06
N GLU A 30 15.14 16.48 18.41
CA GLU A 30 14.61 17.76 18.91
C GLU A 30 13.67 18.44 17.89
N MET A 31 13.93 18.28 16.59
CA MET A 31 13.08 18.87 15.55
C MET A 31 11.68 18.27 15.57
N LEU A 32 11.54 16.93 15.62
CA LEU A 32 10.20 16.32 15.66
C LEU A 32 9.54 16.57 17.01
N ARG A 33 10.30 16.51 18.10
CA ARG A 33 9.82 16.81 19.46
C ARG A 33 9.21 18.21 19.58
N ASN A 34 9.82 19.22 18.96
CA ASN A 34 9.38 20.61 19.05
C ASN A 34 8.21 20.94 18.12
N ASN A 35 7.90 20.10 17.13
CA ASN A 35 6.90 20.37 16.10
C ASN A 35 5.68 19.43 16.20
N VAL A 36 5.05 19.37 17.37
CA VAL A 36 3.87 18.52 17.63
C VAL A 36 2.64 18.85 16.76
N SER A 37 2.62 20.04 16.14
CA SER A 37 1.60 20.47 15.18
C SER A 37 1.84 19.98 13.75
N LEU A 38 2.91 19.22 13.50
CA LEU A 38 3.26 18.71 12.17
C LEU A 38 2.17 17.75 11.67
N GLN A 39 1.64 18.04 10.48
CA GLN A 39 0.58 17.26 9.83
C GLN A 39 1.11 16.44 8.65
N HIS A 40 2.21 16.87 8.02
CA HIS A 40 2.77 16.19 6.85
C HIS A 40 4.29 16.05 6.98
N LEU A 41 4.79 14.81 6.93
CA LEU A 41 6.22 14.50 7.01
C LEU A 41 6.63 13.62 5.84
N TRP A 42 7.39 14.18 4.90
CA TRP A 42 7.84 13.46 3.71
C TRP A 42 9.37 13.44 3.62
N VAL A 43 9.94 12.25 3.48
CA VAL A 43 11.38 12.04 3.25
C VAL A 43 11.55 11.37 1.90
N SER A 44 12.38 11.94 1.03
CA SER A 44 12.47 11.49 -0.35
C SER A 44 13.88 11.59 -0.92
N VAL A 45 14.33 10.56 -1.63
CA VAL A 45 15.63 10.52 -2.32
C VAL A 45 16.79 10.80 -1.34
N CYS A 46 16.69 10.29 -0.11
CA CYS A 46 17.72 10.38 0.92
C CYS A 46 18.33 8.99 1.10
N GLY A 47 19.35 8.67 0.29
CA GLY A 47 19.91 7.31 0.21
C GLY A 47 20.47 6.79 1.53
N GLU A 48 21.04 7.67 2.37
CA GLU A 48 21.62 7.29 3.66
C GLU A 48 20.62 7.22 4.83
N PHE A 49 19.36 7.59 4.61
CA PHE A 49 18.35 7.67 5.68
C PHE A 49 17.97 6.27 6.15
N ARG A 50 18.19 5.97 7.44
CA ARG A 50 18.05 4.62 8.00
C ARG A 50 16.79 4.44 8.84
N GLU A 51 16.46 5.45 9.64
CA GLU A 51 15.37 5.38 10.60
C GLU A 51 14.86 6.76 11.00
N PHE A 52 13.67 6.80 11.60
CA PHE A 52 13.16 7.97 12.31
C PHE A 52 13.61 7.97 13.77
N PRO A 53 13.76 9.14 14.40
CA PRO A 53 14.02 9.22 15.84
C PRO A 53 12.75 8.88 16.64
N GLN A 54 12.91 8.55 17.93
CA GLN A 54 11.81 8.18 18.83
C GLN A 54 10.70 9.24 18.91
N SER A 55 11.07 10.52 18.81
CA SER A 55 10.13 11.65 18.74
C SER A 55 9.16 11.64 17.56
N LEU A 56 9.29 10.72 16.57
CA LEU A 56 8.25 10.49 15.55
C LEU A 56 6.88 10.28 16.21
N TYR A 57 6.83 9.52 17.29
CA TYR A 57 5.58 9.19 18.00
C TYR A 57 5.02 10.35 18.82
N ASN A 58 5.73 11.48 18.94
CA ASN A 58 5.20 12.70 19.58
C ASN A 58 4.31 13.51 18.62
N LEU A 59 4.30 13.16 17.33
CA LEU A 59 3.58 13.89 16.29
C LEU A 59 2.10 13.50 16.26
N CYS A 60 1.37 13.77 17.34
CA CYS A 60 -0.04 13.40 17.47
C CYS A 60 -0.95 14.06 16.42
N SER A 61 -0.49 15.13 15.76
CA SER A 61 -1.20 15.81 14.67
C SER A 61 -0.88 15.27 13.27
N LEU A 62 0.02 14.27 13.16
CA LEU A 62 0.53 13.80 11.87
C LEU A 62 -0.56 13.07 11.10
N LYS A 63 -0.94 13.62 9.94
CA LYS A 63 -1.95 13.07 9.04
C LYS A 63 -1.34 12.29 7.88
N SER A 64 -0.15 12.67 7.44
CA SER A 64 0.51 12.04 6.29
C SER A 64 2.00 11.82 6.55
N LEU A 65 2.41 10.56 6.40
CA LEU A 65 3.79 10.11 6.46
C LEU A 65 4.14 9.44 5.12
N MET A 66 5.18 9.95 4.46
CA MET A 66 5.65 9.40 3.18
C MET A 66 7.17 9.23 3.20
N ILE A 67 7.63 8.03 2.87
CA ILE A 67 9.04 7.78 2.57
C ILE A 67 9.15 7.25 1.14
N ASN A 68 10.02 7.86 0.34
CA ASN A 68 10.19 7.48 -1.07
C ASN A 68 11.66 7.44 -1.47
N SER A 69 12.09 6.35 -2.10
CA SER A 69 13.43 6.22 -2.67
C SER A 69 14.53 6.49 -1.62
N CYS A 70 14.30 6.01 -0.40
CA CYS A 70 15.29 6.02 0.70
C CYS A 70 15.76 4.59 0.89
N THR A 71 16.70 4.16 0.04
CA THR A 71 17.04 2.74 -0.13
C THR A 71 17.69 2.10 1.09
N ASN A 72 18.33 2.89 1.98
CA ASN A 72 18.88 2.37 3.25
C ASN A 72 17.89 2.44 4.41
N PHE A 73 16.64 2.88 4.20
CA PHE A 73 15.65 2.98 5.27
C PHE A 73 15.25 1.59 5.73
N SER A 74 15.60 1.22 6.96
CA SER A 74 15.56 -0.16 7.45
C SER A 74 14.59 -0.39 8.60
N SER A 75 14.18 0.66 9.31
CA SER A 75 13.35 0.49 10.50
C SER A 75 12.61 1.75 10.88
N PHE A 76 11.47 1.54 11.55
CA PHE A 76 10.85 2.54 12.40
C PHE A 76 11.29 2.31 13.85
N PRO A 77 11.40 3.37 14.66
CA PRO A 77 11.62 3.22 16.08
C PRO A 77 10.48 2.42 16.72
N VAL A 78 10.75 1.71 17.81
CA VAL A 78 9.71 1.04 18.60
C VAL A 78 8.95 2.09 19.42
N PRO A 79 7.60 2.15 19.36
CA PRO A 79 6.83 3.06 20.20
C PRO A 79 7.15 2.87 21.69
N SER A 80 7.32 3.98 22.42
CA SER A 80 7.50 3.96 23.87
C SER A 80 6.22 4.42 24.57
N GLY A 81 5.64 3.58 25.42
CA GLY A 81 4.41 3.89 26.16
C GLY A 81 3.16 3.83 25.26
N GLU A 82 2.25 4.79 25.44
CA GLU A 82 0.98 4.87 24.69
C GLU A 82 1.01 5.86 23.51
N ASN A 83 2.21 6.33 23.15
CA ASN A 83 2.37 7.30 22.06
C ASN A 83 2.34 6.59 20.70
N TYR A 84 1.26 6.79 19.96
CA TYR A 84 1.05 6.27 18.61
C TYR A 84 0.62 7.37 17.63
N LEU A 85 0.75 7.11 16.33
CA LEU A 85 0.33 8.04 15.27
C LEU A 85 -1.19 7.95 15.00
N THR A 86 -2.02 8.16 16.03
CA THR A 86 -3.47 7.93 15.98
C THR A 86 -4.23 8.82 14.98
N SER A 87 -3.67 9.98 14.60
CA SER A 87 -4.23 10.88 13.59
C SER A 87 -3.81 10.56 12.14
N LEU A 88 -3.01 9.52 11.93
CA LEU A 88 -2.44 9.22 10.62
C LEU A 88 -3.53 8.73 9.66
N GLN A 89 -3.70 9.45 8.55
CA GLN A 89 -4.66 9.17 7.49
C GLN A 89 -4.00 8.55 6.26
N CYS A 90 -2.77 8.96 5.95
CA CYS A 90 -2.01 8.50 4.80
C CYS A 90 -0.63 7.99 5.21
N PHE A 91 -0.35 6.73 4.94
CA PHE A 91 0.97 6.14 5.13
C PHE A 91 1.47 5.50 3.85
N HIS A 92 2.50 6.10 3.24
CA HIS A 92 3.05 5.62 1.98
C HIS A 92 4.55 5.33 2.05
N LEU A 93 4.94 4.17 1.53
CA LEU A 93 6.32 3.70 1.42
C LEU A 93 6.62 3.28 -0.02
N TYR A 94 7.63 3.92 -0.61
CA TYR A 94 8.03 3.65 -1.98
C TYR A 94 9.52 3.40 -2.05
N ASN A 95 9.96 2.30 -2.65
CA ASN A 95 11.38 2.07 -2.96
C ASN A 95 12.30 2.25 -1.74
N CYS A 96 11.95 1.59 -0.63
CA CYS A 96 12.68 1.60 0.64
C CYS A 96 13.24 0.19 0.90
N ASP A 97 14.23 -0.20 0.09
CA ASP A 97 14.76 -1.57 0.06
C ASP A 97 15.51 -1.99 1.33
N GLY A 98 15.82 -1.09 2.26
CA GLY A 98 16.38 -1.46 3.57
C GLY A 98 15.35 -2.14 4.48
N LEU A 99 14.05 -1.93 4.23
CA LEU A 99 12.96 -2.34 5.10
C LEU A 99 12.52 -3.77 4.79
N THR A 100 12.62 -4.67 5.76
CA THR A 100 12.25 -6.08 5.61
C THR A 100 10.87 -6.42 6.17
N SER A 101 10.33 -5.56 7.05
CA SER A 101 8.99 -5.68 7.61
C SER A 101 8.37 -4.31 7.83
N LEU A 102 7.04 -4.21 7.67
CA LEU A 102 6.32 -3.00 8.05
C LEU A 102 6.20 -2.90 9.58
N PRO A 103 6.16 -1.67 10.14
CA PRO A 103 6.05 -1.46 11.57
C PRO A 103 4.66 -1.85 12.09
N SER A 104 4.53 -3.04 12.67
CA SER A 104 3.28 -3.52 13.26
C SER A 104 2.72 -2.53 14.30
N GLY A 105 3.59 -1.99 15.16
CA GLY A 105 3.19 -1.02 16.19
C GLY A 105 2.58 0.28 15.66
N ILE A 106 2.95 0.73 14.45
CA ILE A 106 2.27 1.86 13.78
C ILE A 106 0.90 1.38 13.29
N LEU A 107 0.88 0.26 12.56
CA LEU A 107 -0.30 -0.17 11.82
C LEU A 107 -1.43 -0.70 12.72
N GLU A 108 -1.11 -1.25 13.89
CA GLU A 108 -2.12 -1.77 14.85
C GLU A 108 -2.93 -0.64 15.53
N HIS A 109 -2.39 0.57 15.65
CA HIS A 109 -3.03 1.67 16.39
C HIS A 109 -3.54 2.82 15.50
N CYS A 110 -3.41 2.70 14.16
CA CYS A 110 -3.82 3.73 13.20
C CYS A 110 -5.26 3.52 12.69
N HIS A 111 -6.26 3.61 13.55
CA HIS A 111 -7.67 3.46 13.15
C HIS A 111 -8.18 4.56 12.20
N SER A 112 -7.51 5.71 12.16
CA SER A 112 -7.80 6.83 11.26
C SER A 112 -7.23 6.65 9.85
N LEU A 113 -6.52 5.54 9.57
CA LEU A 113 -5.81 5.35 8.31
C LEU A 113 -6.79 5.15 7.15
N GLU A 114 -6.77 6.07 6.20
CA GLU A 114 -7.62 6.07 5.01
C GLU A 114 -6.89 5.52 3.79
N SER A 115 -5.55 5.69 3.73
CA SER A 115 -4.71 5.23 2.61
C SER A 115 -3.39 4.62 3.10
N LEU A 116 -3.20 3.34 2.79
CA LEU A 116 -1.95 2.61 2.99
C LEU A 116 -1.39 2.20 1.62
N ARG A 117 -0.17 2.64 1.28
CA ARG A 117 0.49 2.24 0.03
C ARG A 117 1.94 1.84 0.26
N VAL A 118 2.32 0.67 -0.22
CA VAL A 118 3.65 0.11 -0.07
C VAL A 118 4.06 -0.46 -1.42
N TYR A 119 4.84 0.28 -2.20
CA TYR A 119 5.23 -0.12 -3.56
C TYR A 119 6.74 -0.19 -3.76
N TYR A 120 7.18 -1.13 -4.60
CA TYR A 120 8.59 -1.27 -5.01
C TYR A 120 9.54 -1.49 -3.85
N ASN A 121 9.10 -2.13 -2.76
CA ASN A 121 9.97 -2.46 -1.62
C ASN A 121 10.47 -3.88 -1.82
N ASN A 122 11.67 -4.01 -2.41
CA ASN A 122 12.16 -5.27 -2.93
C ASN A 122 12.52 -6.27 -1.84
N ASN A 123 12.95 -5.82 -0.66
CA ASN A 123 13.35 -6.70 0.45
C ASN A 123 12.26 -6.88 1.52
N LEU A 124 11.06 -6.33 1.30
CA LEU A 124 9.95 -6.52 2.23
C LEU A 124 9.50 -7.98 2.20
N VAL A 125 9.61 -8.69 3.32
CA VAL A 125 9.26 -10.11 3.44
C VAL A 125 7.93 -10.31 4.14
N SER A 126 7.57 -9.41 5.06
CA SER A 126 6.34 -9.49 5.84
C SER A 126 5.49 -8.23 5.86
N PHE A 127 4.18 -8.46 5.89
CA PHE A 127 3.10 -7.49 6.00
C PHE A 127 2.21 -7.87 7.20
N PRO A 128 1.83 -6.91 8.07
CA PRO A 128 1.04 -7.21 9.27
C PRO A 128 -0.39 -7.63 8.93
N LEU A 129 -0.85 -8.68 9.60
CA LEU A 129 -2.06 -9.43 9.23
C LEU A 129 -3.39 -8.81 9.70
N HIS A 130 -3.37 -7.72 10.48
CA HIS A 130 -4.56 -7.14 11.13
C HIS A 130 -5.20 -5.96 10.36
N VAL A 131 -5.16 -5.95 9.02
CA VAL A 131 -5.77 -4.87 8.22
C VAL A 131 -7.27 -4.72 8.50
N GLY A 132 -7.95 -5.80 8.91
CA GLY A 132 -9.37 -5.78 9.27
C GLY A 132 -9.74 -4.84 10.43
N GLU A 133 -8.77 -4.32 11.17
CA GLU A 133 -8.97 -3.35 12.26
C GLU A 133 -8.87 -1.89 11.79
N MET A 134 -8.44 -1.66 10.54
CA MET A 134 -8.34 -0.35 9.90
C MET A 134 -9.68 0.06 9.31
N THR A 135 -10.66 0.37 10.17
CA THR A 135 -12.06 0.62 9.78
C THR A 135 -12.25 1.82 8.84
N SER A 136 -11.32 2.78 8.84
CA SER A 136 -11.36 3.96 7.96
C SER A 136 -10.72 3.73 6.58
N LEU A 137 -10.10 2.58 6.34
CA LEU A 137 -9.27 2.35 5.16
C LEU A 137 -10.12 2.33 3.88
N SER A 138 -9.78 3.22 2.95
CA SER A 138 -10.45 3.37 1.65
C SER A 138 -9.57 2.98 0.47
N CYS A 139 -8.24 3.04 0.65
CA CYS A 139 -7.26 2.68 -0.36
C CYS A 139 -6.15 1.82 0.25
N LEU A 140 -6.04 0.59 -0.24
CA LEU A 140 -4.95 -0.32 0.08
C LEU A 140 -4.12 -0.60 -1.16
N GLY A 141 -2.83 -0.31 -1.06
CA GLY A 141 -1.84 -0.59 -2.08
C GLY A 141 -0.69 -1.40 -1.50
N LEU A 142 -0.46 -2.59 -2.05
CA LEU A 142 0.67 -3.44 -1.76
C LEU A 142 1.09 -4.11 -3.06
N SER A 143 1.96 -3.45 -3.81
CA SER A 143 2.33 -3.85 -5.17
C SER A 143 3.82 -3.81 -5.39
N HIS A 144 4.31 -4.59 -6.36
CA HIS A 144 5.73 -4.68 -6.68
C HIS A 144 6.63 -4.93 -5.45
N CYS A 145 6.25 -5.89 -4.61
CA CYS A 145 7.04 -6.33 -3.45
C CYS A 145 7.43 -7.81 -3.65
N PRO A 146 8.44 -8.11 -4.50
CA PRO A 146 8.71 -9.45 -5.00
C PRO A 146 9.28 -10.44 -3.98
N ASN A 147 9.69 -9.99 -2.78
CA ASN A 147 10.09 -10.90 -1.69
C ASN A 147 9.01 -11.03 -0.61
N LEU A 148 7.85 -10.40 -0.79
CA LEU A 148 6.78 -10.44 0.19
C LEU A 148 6.10 -11.80 0.17
N ILE A 149 6.20 -12.52 1.28
CA ILE A 149 5.61 -13.86 1.43
C ILE A 149 4.31 -13.78 2.22
N SER A 150 4.23 -12.94 3.26
CA SER A 150 2.99 -12.82 4.02
C SER A 150 2.05 -11.78 3.39
N VAL A 151 0.97 -12.25 2.78
CA VAL A 151 -0.03 -11.40 2.11
C VAL A 151 -1.28 -11.20 2.99
N PRO A 152 -2.06 -10.11 2.77
CA PRO A 152 -3.25 -9.83 3.60
C PRO A 152 -4.44 -10.73 3.22
N THR A 153 -4.37 -12.01 3.59
CA THR A 153 -5.43 -13.01 3.32
C THR A 153 -6.62 -12.93 4.30
N GLY A 154 -6.45 -12.26 5.44
CA GLY A 154 -7.45 -12.15 6.50
C GLY A 154 -7.98 -10.73 6.70
N GLY A 155 -9.27 -10.62 7.03
CA GLY A 155 -9.86 -9.39 7.57
C GLY A 155 -10.24 -8.30 6.56
N LEU A 156 -9.84 -8.38 5.28
CA LEU A 156 -10.24 -7.38 4.28
C LEU A 156 -11.76 -7.27 4.11
N HIS A 157 -12.50 -8.38 4.24
CA HIS A 157 -13.97 -8.38 4.28
C HIS A 157 -14.58 -7.56 5.43
N ARG A 158 -13.84 -7.30 6.51
CA ARG A 158 -14.30 -6.46 7.63
C ARG A 158 -14.20 -4.98 7.32
N ILE A 159 -13.40 -4.61 6.31
CA ILE A 159 -13.17 -3.24 5.91
C ILE A 159 -14.21 -2.87 4.88
N THR A 160 -15.33 -2.34 5.34
CA THR A 160 -16.46 -1.96 4.47
C THR A 160 -16.13 -0.74 3.59
N GLY A 161 -15.09 0.02 3.92
CA GLY A 161 -14.71 1.27 3.24
C GLY A 161 -13.78 1.13 2.03
N VAL A 162 -13.16 -0.03 1.76
CA VAL A 162 -12.12 -0.14 0.72
C VAL A 162 -12.72 0.04 -0.68
N ARG A 163 -12.38 1.15 -1.33
CA ARG A 163 -12.79 1.47 -2.70
C ARG A 163 -11.71 1.18 -3.73
N ARG A 164 -10.45 1.21 -3.32
CA ARG A 164 -9.30 1.00 -4.21
C ARG A 164 -8.35 -0.03 -3.63
N LEU A 165 -8.05 -1.05 -4.43
CA LEU A 165 -7.15 -2.13 -4.07
C LEU A 165 -6.12 -2.30 -5.18
N GLU A 166 -4.83 -2.23 -4.84
CA GLU A 166 -3.70 -2.39 -5.76
C GLU A 166 -2.77 -3.47 -5.18
N ILE A 167 -2.80 -4.70 -5.71
CA ILE A 167 -2.22 -5.90 -5.06
C ILE A 167 -1.34 -6.73 -6.01
N GLY A 168 -0.09 -6.95 -5.61
CA GLY A 168 0.89 -7.82 -6.29
C GLY A 168 1.86 -7.07 -7.24
N PRO A 169 2.75 -7.77 -7.95
CA PRO A 169 3.07 -9.18 -7.74
C PRO A 169 3.82 -9.32 -6.41
N PHE A 170 3.71 -10.52 -5.83
CA PHE A 170 4.38 -10.90 -4.57
C PHE A 170 5.52 -11.87 -4.85
N SER A 171 6.04 -12.50 -3.79
CA SER A 171 6.99 -13.59 -3.93
C SER A 171 6.42 -14.75 -4.74
N GLU A 172 7.26 -15.38 -5.56
CA GLU A 172 6.95 -16.65 -6.25
C GLU A 172 6.66 -17.80 -5.24
N MET A 173 6.93 -17.59 -3.95
CA MET A 173 6.54 -18.50 -2.87
C MET A 173 5.06 -18.40 -2.50
N VAL A 174 4.39 -17.28 -2.82
CA VAL A 174 2.94 -17.13 -2.62
C VAL A 174 2.26 -17.87 -3.75
N ASP A 175 1.59 -18.97 -3.42
CA ASP A 175 0.84 -19.71 -4.42
C ASP A 175 -0.48 -19.02 -4.79
N PHE A 176 -1.12 -19.52 -5.84
CA PHE A 176 -2.36 -18.94 -6.34
C PHE A 176 -3.50 -19.04 -5.33
N GLU A 177 -3.61 -20.14 -4.58
CA GLU A 177 -4.69 -20.34 -3.60
C GLU A 177 -4.59 -19.30 -2.49
N GLU A 178 -3.39 -19.08 -1.94
CA GLU A 178 -3.14 -18.04 -0.94
C GLU A 178 -3.45 -16.65 -1.50
N PHE A 179 -3.02 -16.36 -2.74
CA PHE A 179 -3.31 -15.09 -3.40
C PHE A 179 -4.81 -14.83 -3.57
N GLN A 180 -5.59 -15.86 -3.94
CA GLN A 180 -7.03 -15.73 -4.13
C GLN A 180 -7.77 -15.37 -2.83
N LEU A 181 -7.29 -15.85 -1.67
CA LEU A 181 -7.92 -15.58 -0.37
C LEU A 181 -7.97 -14.09 -0.02
N ILE A 182 -7.08 -13.27 -0.57
CA ILE A 182 -7.07 -11.81 -0.39
C ILE A 182 -8.42 -11.21 -0.77
N PHE A 183 -9.08 -11.74 -1.80
CA PHE A 183 -10.32 -11.17 -2.34
C PHE A 183 -11.59 -11.67 -1.63
N ASN A 184 -11.46 -12.60 -0.67
CA ASN A 184 -12.61 -13.19 0.00
C ASN A 184 -13.44 -12.14 0.76
N GLY A 185 -14.72 -12.08 0.40
CA GLY A 185 -15.73 -11.28 1.10
C GLY A 185 -15.61 -9.76 0.91
N ILE A 186 -14.75 -9.29 0.00
CA ILE A 186 -14.70 -7.87 -0.39
C ILE A 186 -15.93 -7.57 -1.24
N GLN A 187 -16.66 -6.49 -0.92
CA GLN A 187 -17.89 -6.11 -1.64
C GLN A 187 -17.89 -4.67 -2.16
N SER A 188 -17.16 -3.75 -1.51
CA SER A 188 -17.26 -2.30 -1.77
C SER A 188 -16.25 -1.75 -2.78
N LEU A 189 -15.57 -2.62 -3.54
CA LEU A 189 -14.44 -2.24 -4.37
C LEU A 189 -14.88 -1.56 -5.68
N HIS A 190 -14.32 -0.38 -5.97
CA HIS A 190 -14.61 0.40 -7.18
C HIS A 190 -13.48 0.35 -8.20
N THR A 191 -12.23 0.31 -7.72
CA THR A 191 -11.02 0.20 -8.55
C THR A 191 -10.15 -0.94 -8.07
N LEU A 192 -9.76 -1.83 -8.98
CA LEU A 192 -8.86 -2.93 -8.72
C LEU A 192 -7.68 -2.89 -9.69
N GLU A 193 -6.47 -2.91 -9.13
CA GLU A 193 -5.24 -3.21 -9.85
C GLU A 193 -4.67 -4.51 -9.30
N VAL A 194 -4.57 -5.53 -10.14
CA VAL A 194 -4.13 -6.87 -9.73
C VAL A 194 -3.00 -7.37 -10.60
N TRP A 195 -1.91 -7.77 -9.98
CA TRP A 195 -0.74 -8.32 -10.65
C TRP A 195 -0.55 -9.77 -10.20
N GLY A 196 -0.52 -10.67 -11.17
CA GLY A 196 -0.25 -12.08 -10.94
C GLY A 196 1.06 -12.53 -11.55
N HIS A 197 1.22 -13.85 -11.61
CA HIS A 197 2.36 -14.49 -12.25
C HIS A 197 1.94 -15.12 -13.59
N LEU A 198 2.90 -15.22 -14.51
CA LEU A 198 2.64 -15.74 -15.87
C LEU A 198 2.23 -17.22 -15.87
N HIS A 199 2.53 -17.95 -14.81
CA HIS A 199 2.14 -19.34 -14.63
C HIS A 199 0.74 -19.50 -13.99
N TRP A 200 0.06 -18.41 -13.63
CA TRP A 200 -1.33 -18.45 -13.15
C TRP A 200 -2.29 -18.40 -14.32
N ASP A 201 -2.82 -19.55 -14.68
CA ASP A 201 -3.72 -19.74 -15.84
C ASP A 201 -5.19 -19.36 -15.54
N SER A 202 -5.43 -18.69 -14.40
CA SER A 202 -6.76 -18.26 -13.98
C SER A 202 -6.70 -16.96 -13.18
N LEU A 203 -7.82 -16.26 -13.09
CA LEU A 203 -8.01 -15.13 -12.17
C LEU A 203 -8.68 -15.62 -10.88
N PRO A 204 -8.50 -14.91 -9.75
CA PRO A 204 -9.30 -15.17 -8.55
C PRO A 204 -10.80 -15.10 -8.87
N TYR A 205 -11.54 -16.16 -8.61
CA TYR A 205 -12.95 -16.25 -9.00
C TYR A 205 -13.83 -15.24 -8.24
N GLN A 206 -13.40 -14.84 -7.03
CA GLN A 206 -14.02 -13.83 -6.20
C GLN A 206 -14.08 -12.47 -6.89
N LEU A 207 -13.17 -12.19 -7.84
CA LEU A 207 -13.21 -10.95 -8.61
C LEU A 207 -14.53 -10.81 -9.39
N MET A 208 -15.17 -11.93 -9.75
CA MET A 208 -16.44 -11.92 -10.49
C MET A 208 -17.65 -11.58 -9.59
N GLN A 209 -17.44 -11.45 -8.28
CA GLN A 209 -18.47 -11.07 -7.31
C GLN A 209 -18.44 -9.57 -6.98
N LEU A 210 -17.47 -8.82 -7.52
CA LEU A 210 -17.28 -7.40 -7.26
C LEU A 210 -18.20 -6.55 -8.14
N SER A 211 -19.52 -6.58 -7.88
CA SER A 211 -20.55 -5.93 -8.71
C SER A 211 -20.41 -4.40 -8.83
N ASP A 212 -19.75 -3.77 -7.85
CA ASP A 212 -19.55 -2.32 -7.80
C ASP A 212 -18.27 -1.87 -8.53
N LEU A 213 -17.50 -2.83 -9.09
CA LEU A 213 -16.23 -2.55 -9.74
C LEU A 213 -16.45 -1.77 -11.04
N THR A 214 -15.83 -0.59 -11.12
CA THR A 214 -15.91 0.32 -12.28
C THR A 214 -14.64 0.30 -13.12
N GLU A 215 -13.49 0.01 -12.50
CA GLU A 215 -12.21 -0.09 -13.17
C GLU A 215 -11.45 -1.32 -12.66
N ILE A 216 -11.03 -2.18 -13.59
CA ILE A 216 -10.14 -3.30 -13.31
C ILE A 216 -8.95 -3.28 -14.27
N LYS A 217 -7.75 -3.43 -13.70
CA LYS A 217 -6.53 -3.63 -14.47
C LYS A 217 -5.85 -4.91 -14.02
N ILE A 218 -5.54 -5.76 -14.98
CA ILE A 218 -5.00 -7.10 -14.77
C ILE A 218 -3.63 -7.18 -15.42
N TYR A 219 -2.64 -7.55 -14.63
CA TYR A 219 -1.24 -7.59 -15.06
C TYR A 219 -0.65 -8.99 -14.90
N GLY A 220 -0.02 -9.47 -15.96
CA GLY A 220 0.95 -10.58 -15.87
C GLY A 220 0.37 -11.98 -15.61
N PHE A 221 -0.95 -12.17 -15.67
CA PHE A 221 -1.57 -13.49 -15.57
C PHE A 221 -1.39 -14.32 -16.85
N GLY A 222 -1.27 -15.64 -16.70
CA GLY A 222 -1.17 -16.65 -17.76
C GLY A 222 -2.50 -17.05 -18.39
N ILE A 223 -3.58 -16.30 -18.18
CA ILE A 223 -4.92 -16.64 -18.70
C ILE A 223 -4.96 -16.71 -20.23
N GLU A 224 -5.67 -17.72 -20.74
CA GLU A 224 -5.95 -17.88 -22.19
C GLU A 224 -7.26 -17.19 -22.61
N ALA A 225 -8.21 -17.11 -21.69
CA ALA A 225 -9.47 -16.40 -21.84
C ALA A 225 -9.88 -15.81 -20.49
N LEU A 226 -10.72 -14.77 -20.51
CA LEU A 226 -11.36 -14.30 -19.29
C LEU A 226 -12.53 -15.22 -18.91
N PRO A 227 -12.80 -15.42 -17.60
CA PRO A 227 -13.92 -16.26 -17.15
C PRO A 227 -15.26 -15.82 -17.75
N HIS A 228 -16.17 -16.75 -18.06
CA HIS A 228 -17.51 -16.39 -18.57
C HIS A 228 -18.28 -15.45 -17.62
N ARG A 229 -18.12 -15.63 -16.31
CA ARG A 229 -18.69 -14.80 -15.24
C ARG A 229 -18.10 -13.39 -15.18
N PHE A 230 -17.09 -13.07 -15.98
CA PHE A 230 -16.56 -11.71 -16.07
C PHE A 230 -17.60 -10.73 -16.62
N GLY A 231 -18.56 -11.23 -17.41
CA GLY A 231 -19.74 -10.47 -17.83
C GLY A 231 -20.68 -10.05 -16.68
N ASP A 232 -20.56 -10.65 -15.48
CA ASP A 232 -21.37 -10.28 -14.31
C ASP A 232 -20.99 -8.89 -13.75
N LEU A 233 -19.84 -8.35 -14.17
CA LEU A 233 -19.34 -7.02 -13.77
C LEU A 233 -20.08 -5.91 -14.52
N THR A 234 -21.38 -5.81 -14.29
CA THR A 234 -22.29 -4.89 -15.01
C THR A 234 -22.00 -3.41 -14.77
N SER A 235 -21.26 -3.06 -13.72
CA SER A 235 -20.80 -1.70 -13.42
C SER A 235 -19.49 -1.32 -14.11
N LEU A 236 -18.80 -2.27 -14.76
CA LEU A 236 -17.45 -2.07 -15.27
C LEU A 236 -17.43 -1.09 -16.45
N GLU A 237 -16.61 -0.04 -16.31
CA GLU A 237 -16.44 1.01 -17.31
C GLU A 237 -15.08 0.95 -17.99
N ARG A 238 -14.06 0.45 -17.29
CA ARG A 238 -12.70 0.29 -17.80
C ARG A 238 -12.12 -1.08 -17.45
N LEU A 239 -11.68 -1.78 -18.48
CA LEU A 239 -10.86 -2.97 -18.41
C LEU A 239 -9.48 -2.63 -18.97
N THR A 240 -8.41 -3.10 -18.35
CA THR A 240 -7.05 -2.97 -18.88
C THR A 240 -6.32 -4.27 -18.67
N LEU A 241 -5.80 -4.87 -19.74
CA LEU A 241 -5.07 -6.12 -19.72
C LEU A 241 -3.63 -5.86 -20.15
N VAL A 242 -2.67 -6.11 -19.27
CA VAL A 242 -1.25 -5.82 -19.52
C VAL A 242 -0.43 -7.08 -19.29
N ARG A 243 0.39 -7.44 -20.28
CA ARG A 243 1.27 -8.62 -20.21
C ARG A 243 0.51 -9.95 -19.97
N CYS A 244 -0.79 -10.04 -20.30
CA CYS A 244 -1.55 -11.29 -20.38
C CYS A 244 -1.24 -12.03 -21.70
N LYS A 245 -0.02 -12.55 -21.83
CA LYS A 245 0.55 -12.98 -23.12
C LYS A 245 -0.13 -14.19 -23.77
N ARG A 246 -0.88 -14.98 -22.98
CA ARG A 246 -1.58 -16.18 -23.47
C ARG A 246 -3.02 -15.90 -23.87
N LEU A 247 -3.53 -14.69 -23.63
CA LEU A 247 -4.92 -14.33 -23.88
C LEU A 247 -5.22 -14.34 -25.39
N GLN A 248 -6.21 -15.13 -25.79
CA GLN A 248 -6.61 -15.31 -27.19
C GLN A 248 -8.01 -14.75 -27.50
N TYR A 249 -8.93 -14.79 -26.54
CA TYR A 249 -10.35 -14.45 -26.77
C TYR A 249 -10.94 -13.55 -25.67
N LEU A 250 -11.96 -12.76 -26.05
CA LEU A 250 -12.73 -11.85 -25.21
C LEU A 250 -14.23 -11.99 -25.54
N ASP A 251 -14.88 -13.05 -25.06
CA ASP A 251 -16.22 -13.46 -25.54
C ASP A 251 -17.42 -12.80 -24.82
N PHE A 252 -17.18 -11.78 -23.99
CA PHE A 252 -18.17 -11.23 -23.05
C PHE A 252 -18.39 -9.71 -23.23
N LEU A 253 -17.86 -9.12 -24.31
CA LEU A 253 -18.02 -7.67 -24.59
C LEU A 253 -19.49 -7.26 -24.71
N ASP A 254 -20.34 -8.12 -25.29
CA ASP A 254 -21.78 -7.87 -25.42
C ASP A 254 -22.54 -7.90 -24.07
N ALA A 255 -21.94 -8.47 -23.02
CA ALA A 255 -22.53 -8.58 -21.69
C ALA A 255 -22.22 -7.38 -20.77
N MET A 256 -21.34 -6.46 -21.18
CA MET A 256 -20.88 -5.33 -20.35
C MET A 256 -21.39 -3.98 -20.90
N PRO A 257 -22.62 -3.57 -20.57
CA PRO A 257 -23.26 -2.41 -21.18
C PRO A 257 -22.57 -1.07 -20.87
N LYS A 258 -21.74 -1.01 -19.83
CA LYS A 258 -21.05 0.21 -19.40
C LYS A 258 -19.59 0.29 -19.83
N LEU A 259 -19.02 -0.77 -20.43
CA LEU A 259 -17.61 -0.80 -20.78
C LEU A 259 -17.32 0.23 -21.89
N ARG A 260 -16.42 1.17 -21.62
CA ARG A 260 -16.04 2.27 -22.53
C ARG A 260 -14.57 2.24 -22.91
N TYR A 261 -13.73 1.61 -22.09
CA TYR A 261 -12.29 1.58 -22.26
C TYR A 261 -11.77 0.15 -22.10
N LEU A 262 -11.03 -0.34 -23.08
CA LEU A 262 -10.37 -1.65 -23.12
C LEU A 262 -8.90 -1.49 -23.54
#